data_AF-A0A522AX23-F1
#
_entry.id   AF-A0A522AX23-F1
#
_cell.length_a   1.000
_cell.length_b   1.000
_cell.length_c   1.000
_cell.angle_alpha   90.00
_cell.angle_beta   90.00
_cell.angle_gamma   90.00
#
_symmetry.space_group_name_H-M   'P 1'
#
loop_
_entity.id
_entity.type
_entity.pdbx_description
1 polymer ?
#
loop_
_entity_poly.entity_id
_entity_poly.type
_entity_poly.pdbx_seq_one_letter_code
_entity_poly.pdbx_strand_id
1 'polypeptide(L)'
;MHPIHPMVVHFPIALLIISVLFDAMATQWRHKSFQDTGFYTLIAGLLGAVVAVVTGAMAEEVAEGKGIPESVLEIHEALGYATLLFFLGLLALRLLMRWKLIKEIPALYLAMGIVGIAILTVTGYVGGSLVFDFGAGVNLSMEGTPP
;
A
#
# COMPACT_ATOMS: atom_id res chain seq x y z
N MET A 1 12.22 -0.61 20.48
CA MET A 1 12.20 0.35 19.34
C MET A 1 10.75 0.67 19.01
N HIS A 2 10.42 1.89 18.56
CA HIS A 2 9.05 2.18 18.14
C HIS A 2 8.78 1.50 16.77
N PRO A 3 7.59 0.91 16.57
CA PRO A 3 7.26 0.28 15.30
C PRO A 3 6.99 1.37 14.25
N ILE A 4 7.99 1.67 13.41
CA ILE A 4 7.92 2.71 12.37
C ILE A 4 7.00 2.27 11.23
N HIS A 5 7.04 0.99 10.86
CA HIS A 5 6.28 0.46 9.73
C HIS A 5 4.76 0.74 9.84
N PRO A 6 4.05 0.41 10.95
CA PRO A 6 2.64 0.75 11.13
C PRO A 6 2.32 2.26 11.05
N MET A 7 3.29 3.14 11.33
CA MET A 7 3.07 4.59 11.16
C MET A 7 3.12 4.97 9.68
N VAL A 8 4.10 4.44 8.95
CA VAL A 8 4.37 4.82 7.55
C VAL A 8 3.33 4.25 6.58
N VAL A 9 2.74 3.08 6.85
CA VAL A 9 1.78 2.43 5.92
C VAL A 9 0.53 3.26 5.62
N HIS A 10 0.15 4.21 6.47
CA HIS A 10 -1.03 5.06 6.25
C HIS A 10 -0.87 5.95 5.01
N PHE A 11 0.36 6.40 4.71
CA PHE A 11 0.64 7.27 3.56
C PHE A 11 0.38 6.57 2.22
N PRO A 12 1.01 5.43 1.89
CA PRO A 12 0.70 4.72 0.65
C PRO A 12 -0.77 4.31 0.57
N ILE A 13 -1.39 3.85 1.67
CA ILE A 13 -2.79 3.45 1.66
C ILE A 13 -3.69 4.62 1.21
N ALA A 14 -3.59 5.77 1.88
CA ALA A 14 -4.42 6.92 1.55
C ALA A 14 -4.13 7.46 0.15
N LEU A 15 -2.85 7.64 -0.20
CA LEU A 15 -2.46 8.28 -1.46
C LEU A 15 -2.78 7.43 -2.70
N LEU A 16 -2.65 6.10 -2.62
CA LEU A 16 -2.99 5.21 -3.72
C LEU A 16 -4.51 5.14 -3.94
N ILE A 17 -5.31 5.15 -2.88
CA ILE A 17 -6.78 5.24 -2.98
C ILE A 17 -7.20 6.58 -3.58
N ILE A 18 -6.61 7.69 -3.09
CA ILE A 18 -6.87 9.04 -3.60
C ILE A 18 -6.50 9.13 -5.09
N SER A 19 -5.40 8.51 -5.53
CA SER A 19 -5.02 8.47 -6.95
C SER A 19 -6.16 7.95 -7.82
N VAL A 20 -6.67 6.76 -7.51
CA VAL A 20 -7.72 6.12 -8.31
C VAL A 20 -9.03 6.90 -8.24
N LEU A 21 -9.35 7.50 -7.08
CA LEU A 21 -10.51 8.38 -6.94
C LEU A 21 -10.42 9.59 -7.87
N PHE A 22 -9.28 10.29 -7.88
CA PHE A 22 -9.08 11.44 -8.76
C PHE A 22 -9.04 11.05 -10.24
N ASP A 23 -8.54 9.85 -10.56
CA ASP A 23 -8.61 9.32 -11.92
C ASP A 23 -10.06 9.05 -12.34
N ALA A 24 -10.89 8.51 -11.44
CA ALA A 24 -12.32 8.34 -11.71
C ALA A 24 -13.01 9.69 -11.95
N MET A 25 -12.71 10.69 -11.10
CA MET A 25 -13.20 12.06 -11.30
C MET A 25 -12.73 12.66 -12.63
N ALA A 26 -11.47 12.42 -13.02
CA ALA A 26 -10.94 12.89 -14.29
C ALA A 26 -11.69 12.31 -15.50
N THR A 27 -12.22 11.07 -15.40
CA THR A 27 -13.04 10.50 -16.49
C THR A 27 -14.40 11.16 -16.64
N GLN A 28 -15.03 11.56 -15.52
CA GLN A 28 -16.36 12.21 -15.54
C GLN A 28 -16.27 13.69 -15.92
N TRP A 29 -15.34 14.44 -15.32
CA TRP A 29 -15.31 15.90 -15.46
C TRP A 29 -14.22 16.41 -16.43
N ARG A 30 -13.25 15.57 -16.81
CA ARG A 30 -12.17 15.90 -17.77
C ARG A 30 -11.34 17.15 -17.43
N HIS A 31 -11.35 17.59 -16.16
CA HIS A 31 -10.50 18.68 -15.71
C HIS A 31 -9.04 18.22 -15.54
N LYS A 32 -8.11 19.05 -16.05
CA LYS A 32 -6.67 18.80 -15.95
C LYS A 32 -6.20 18.68 -14.49
N SER A 33 -6.80 19.44 -13.57
CA SER A 33 -6.48 19.37 -12.15
C SER A 33 -6.70 17.97 -11.57
N PHE A 34 -7.80 17.28 -11.93
CA PHE A 34 -8.04 15.92 -11.46
C PHE A 34 -7.03 14.93 -12.02
N GLN A 35 -6.66 15.06 -13.30
CA GLN A 35 -5.63 14.23 -13.92
C GLN A 35 -4.25 14.43 -13.29
N ASP A 36 -3.87 15.68 -12.99
CA ASP A 36 -2.60 15.99 -12.35
C ASP A 36 -2.59 15.49 -10.90
N THR A 37 -3.66 15.74 -10.13
CA THR A 37 -3.75 15.27 -8.75
C THR A 37 -3.63 13.75 -8.68
N GLY A 38 -4.42 13.01 -9.46
CA GLY A 38 -4.34 11.55 -9.50
C GLY A 38 -2.91 11.06 -9.80
N PHE A 39 -2.24 11.69 -10.77
CA PHE A 39 -0.87 11.34 -11.17
C PHE A 39 0.14 11.58 -10.04
N TYR A 40 0.10 12.75 -9.40
CA TYR A 40 1.05 13.08 -8.35
C TYR A 40 0.79 12.29 -7.07
N THR A 41 -0.47 11.99 -6.74
CA THR A 41 -0.79 11.11 -5.61
C THR A 41 -0.40 9.67 -5.87
N LEU A 42 -0.45 9.18 -7.12
CA LEU A 42 0.10 7.86 -7.48
C LEU A 42 1.61 7.78 -7.19
N ILE A 43 2.36 8.80 -7.63
CA ILE A 43 3.81 8.86 -7.39
C ILE A 43 4.11 8.93 -5.90
N ALA A 44 3.45 9.84 -5.18
CA ALA A 44 3.67 10.01 -3.75
C ALA A 44 3.29 8.72 -2.97
N GLY A 45 2.19 8.07 -3.36
CA GLY A 45 1.77 6.78 -2.79
C GLY A 45 2.78 5.68 -3.06
N LEU A 46 3.34 5.60 -4.26
CA LEU A 46 4.40 4.65 -4.60
C LEU A 46 5.70 4.88 -3.81
N LEU A 47 6.11 6.13 -3.65
CA LEU A 47 7.25 6.47 -2.79
C LEU A 47 6.98 6.05 -1.34
N GLY A 48 5.78 6.31 -0.82
CA GLY A 48 5.36 5.83 0.49
C GLY A 48 5.36 4.31 0.60
N ALA A 49 4.96 3.60 -0.46
CA ALA A 49 4.92 2.13 -0.49
C ALA A 49 6.33 1.54 -0.47
N VAL A 50 7.30 2.15 -1.17
CA VAL A 50 8.72 1.77 -1.07
C VAL A 50 9.22 1.94 0.35
N VAL A 51 8.94 3.07 1.01
CA VAL A 51 9.35 3.27 2.41
C VAL A 51 8.67 2.26 3.34
N ALA A 52 7.39 1.94 3.10
CA ALA A 52 6.66 0.94 3.87
C ALA A 52 7.29 -0.46 3.73
N VAL A 53 7.65 -0.88 2.51
CA VAL A 53 8.33 -2.17 2.26
C VAL A 53 9.68 -2.22 2.97
N VAL A 54 10.51 -1.17 2.83
CA VAL A 54 11.83 -1.13 3.49
C VAL A 54 11.69 -1.19 5.01
N THR A 55 10.79 -0.39 5.58
CA THR A 55 10.56 -0.39 7.03
C THR A 55 9.90 -1.68 7.54
N GLY A 56 9.13 -2.37 6.70
CA GLY A 56 8.54 -3.67 6.99
C GLY A 56 9.59 -4.77 7.08
N ALA A 57 10.47 -4.87 6.08
CA ALA A 57 11.59 -5.80 6.07
C ALA A 57 12.53 -5.60 7.28
N MET A 58 12.77 -4.34 7.68
CA MET A 58 13.55 -4.04 8.89
C MET A 58 12.85 -4.48 10.20
N ALA A 59 11.53 -4.65 10.18
CA ALA A 59 10.73 -5.03 11.35
C ALA A 59 10.49 -6.54 11.44
N GLU A 60 10.79 -7.30 10.39
CA GLU A 60 10.46 -8.71 10.24
C GLU A 60 11.20 -9.59 11.25
N GLU A 61 12.53 -9.49 11.35
CA GLU A 61 13.33 -10.27 12.30
C GLU A 61 12.87 -10.06 13.76
N VAL A 62 12.44 -8.83 14.08
CA VAL A 62 11.88 -8.50 15.40
C VAL A 62 10.50 -9.14 15.61
N ALA A 63 9.69 -9.23 14.56
CA ALA A 63 8.37 -9.86 14.60
C ALA A 63 8.48 -11.39 14.76
N GLU A 64 9.39 -12.03 14.03
CA GLU A 64 9.72 -13.45 14.18
C GLU A 64 10.22 -13.76 15.59
N GLY A 65 11.13 -12.95 16.12
CA GLY A 65 11.64 -13.09 17.49
C GLY A 65 10.57 -12.94 18.59
N LYS A 66 9.43 -12.34 18.27
CA LYS A 66 8.26 -12.26 19.18
C LYS A 66 7.33 -13.48 19.09
N GLY A 67 7.64 -14.47 18.25
CA GLY A 67 6.84 -15.68 18.07
C GLY A 67 5.60 -15.48 17.19
N ILE A 68 5.58 -14.42 16.36
CA ILE A 68 4.53 -14.22 15.37
C ILE A 68 4.66 -15.32 14.29
N PRO A 69 3.55 -15.93 13.83
CA PRO A 69 3.62 -16.97 12.81
C PRO A 69 4.27 -16.45 11.51
N GLU A 70 5.38 -17.08 11.11
CA GLU A 70 6.14 -16.78 9.89
C GLU A 70 5.23 -16.79 8.65
N SER A 71 4.32 -17.77 8.55
CA SER A 71 3.39 -17.88 7.43
C SER A 71 2.48 -16.66 7.25
N VAL A 72 2.10 -15.96 8.33
CA VAL A 72 1.27 -14.75 8.25
C VAL A 72 2.12 -13.53 7.89
N LEU A 73 3.37 -13.48 8.37
CA LEU A 73 4.35 -12.46 7.98
C LEU A 73 4.66 -12.55 6.49
N GLU A 74 5.00 -13.73 5.98
CA GLU A 74 5.29 -13.97 4.56
C GLU A 74 4.11 -13.60 3.66
N ILE A 75 2.86 -13.94 4.07
CA ILE A 75 1.66 -13.56 3.32
C ILE A 75 1.53 -12.04 3.26
N HIS A 76 1.73 -11.33 4.38
CA HIS A 76 1.66 -9.87 4.41
C HIS A 76 2.77 -9.23 3.55
N GLU A 77 4.00 -9.75 3.65
CA GLU A 77 5.14 -9.27 2.87
C GLU A 77 4.91 -9.45 1.36
N ALA A 78 4.47 -10.65 0.95
CA ALA A 78 4.14 -10.96 -0.44
C ALA A 78 3.03 -10.05 -0.99
N LEU A 79 1.99 -9.79 -0.19
CA LEU A 79 0.92 -8.84 -0.53
C LEU A 79 1.43 -7.39 -0.62
N GLY A 80 2.37 -7.01 0.23
CA GLY A 80 3.07 -5.73 0.18
C GLY A 80 3.83 -5.53 -1.14
N TYR A 81 4.64 -6.50 -1.55
CA TYR A 81 5.32 -6.47 -2.84
C TYR A 81 4.33 -6.51 -4.02
N ALA A 82 3.30 -7.34 -3.94
CA ALA A 82 2.27 -7.42 -4.97
C ALA A 82 1.58 -6.06 -5.16
N THR A 83 1.23 -5.38 -4.07
CA THR A 83 0.67 -4.02 -4.09
C THR A 83 1.64 -3.05 -4.75
N LEU A 84 2.91 -3.02 -4.33
CA LEU A 84 3.92 -2.11 -4.88
C LEU A 84 4.12 -2.33 -6.39
N LEU A 85 4.33 -3.58 -6.81
CA LEU A 85 4.55 -3.93 -8.21
C LEU A 85 3.32 -3.65 -9.07
N PHE A 86 2.12 -3.90 -8.54
CA PHE A 86 0.88 -3.61 -9.26
C PHE A 86 0.71 -2.11 -9.53
N PHE A 87 0.90 -1.27 -8.52
CA PHE A 87 0.81 0.18 -8.70
C PHE A 87 1.98 0.75 -9.53
N LEU A 88 3.16 0.13 -9.50
CA LEU A 88 4.24 0.45 -10.45
C LEU A 88 3.84 0.15 -11.89
N GLY A 89 3.19 -0.99 -12.13
CA GLY A 89 2.61 -1.32 -13.43
C GLY A 89 1.54 -0.31 -13.86
N LEU A 90 0.70 0.14 -12.92
CA LEU A 90 -0.30 1.17 -13.17
C LEU A 90 0.34 2.53 -13.52
N LEU A 91 1.42 2.91 -12.83
CA LEU A 91 2.21 4.10 -13.16
C LEU A 91 2.84 3.98 -14.55
N ALA A 92 3.45 2.83 -14.87
CA ALA A 92 4.02 2.58 -16.19
C ALA A 92 2.94 2.72 -17.29
N LEU A 93 1.77 2.11 -17.11
CA LEU A 93 0.65 2.24 -18.04
C LEU A 93 0.22 3.71 -18.21
N ARG A 94 0.15 4.46 -17.11
CA ARG A 94 -0.17 5.90 -17.14
C ARG A 94 0.85 6.71 -17.91
N LEU A 95 2.14 6.42 -17.74
CA LEU A 95 3.22 7.09 -18.46
C LEU A 95 3.19 6.76 -19.96
N LEU A 96 2.93 5.51 -20.33
CA LEU A 96 2.76 5.12 -21.74
C LEU A 96 1.63 5.90 -22.42
N MET A 97 0.48 6.06 -21.75
CA MET A 97 -0.62 6.88 -22.25
C MET A 97 -0.24 8.36 -22.32
N ARG A 98 0.38 8.91 -21.27
CA ARG A 98 0.76 10.33 -21.19
C ARG A 98 1.80 10.74 -22.23
N TRP A 99 2.73 9.84 -22.55
CA TRP A 99 3.74 10.03 -23.61
C TRP A 99 3.24 9.64 -25.01
N LYS A 100 1.95 9.28 -25.14
CA LYS A 100 1.31 8.90 -26.41
C LYS A 100 1.97 7.71 -27.10
N LEU A 101 2.61 6.82 -26.32
CA LEU A 101 3.18 5.57 -26.81
C LEU A 101 2.09 4.51 -27.07
N ILE A 102 0.96 4.65 -26.37
CA ILE A 102 -0.26 3.86 -26.59
C ILE A 102 -1.49 4.77 -26.61
N LYS A 103 -2.64 4.26 -27.08
CA LYS A 103 -3.93 4.96 -26.99
C LYS A 103 -4.42 5.04 -25.54
N GLU A 104 -5.14 6.12 -25.22
CA GLU A 104 -5.80 6.25 -23.92
C GLU A 104 -6.89 5.18 -23.75
N ILE A 105 -6.85 4.48 -22.61
CA ILE A 105 -7.76 3.38 -22.26
C ILE A 105 -8.32 3.58 -20.83
N PRO A 106 -9.06 4.67 -20.56
CA PRO A 106 -9.43 5.09 -19.22
C PRO A 106 -10.27 4.07 -18.44
N ALA A 107 -11.18 3.35 -19.13
CA ALA A 107 -12.01 2.34 -18.49
C ALA A 107 -11.17 1.15 -17.96
N LEU A 108 -10.22 0.65 -18.76
CA LEU A 108 -9.32 -0.43 -18.33
C LEU A 108 -8.38 0.06 -17.23
N TYR A 109 -7.86 1.28 -17.35
CA TYR A 109 -7.01 1.90 -16.33
C TYR A 109 -7.71 1.98 -14.97
N LEU A 110 -8.98 2.44 -14.95
CA LEU A 110 -9.77 2.51 -13.71
C LEU A 110 -10.09 1.12 -13.15
N ALA A 111 -10.45 0.16 -14.01
CA ALA A 111 -10.68 -1.21 -13.58
C ALA A 111 -9.43 -1.81 -12.92
N MET A 112 -8.25 -1.58 -13.51
CA MET A 112 -6.98 -1.97 -12.90
C MET A 112 -6.74 -1.23 -11.58
N GLY A 113 -7.01 0.08 -11.51
CA GLY A 113 -6.91 0.84 -10.26
C GLY A 113 -7.78 0.27 -9.12
N ILE A 114 -9.01 -0.14 -9.42
CA ILE A 114 -9.91 -0.79 -8.45
C ILE A 114 -9.34 -2.13 -7.99
N VAL A 115 -8.80 -2.94 -8.91
CA VAL A 115 -8.10 -4.19 -8.55
C VAL A 115 -6.90 -3.90 -7.64
N GLY A 116 -6.12 -2.86 -7.94
CA GLY A 116 -5.01 -2.42 -7.10
C GLY A 116 -5.46 -2.03 -5.68
N ILE A 117 -6.57 -1.30 -5.55
CA ILE A 117 -7.18 -0.99 -4.25
C ILE A 117 -7.62 -2.26 -3.52
N ALA A 118 -8.20 -3.24 -4.21
CA ALA A 118 -8.59 -4.50 -3.59
C ALA A 118 -7.37 -5.24 -3.01
N ILE A 119 -6.28 -5.34 -3.77
CA ILE A 119 -5.01 -5.94 -3.30
C ILE A 119 -4.46 -5.17 -2.10
N LEU A 120 -4.41 -3.84 -2.18
CA LEU A 120 -3.99 -2.96 -1.08
C LEU A 120 -4.84 -3.16 0.19
N THR A 121 -6.15 -3.36 0.02
CA THR A 121 -7.09 -3.56 1.13
C THR A 121 -6.85 -4.90 1.82
N VAL A 122 -6.64 -5.97 1.04
CA VAL A 122 -6.28 -7.28 1.58
C VAL A 122 -4.92 -7.22 2.28
N THR A 123 -3.95 -6.51 1.70
CA THR A 123 -2.63 -6.27 2.33
C THR A 123 -2.78 -5.59 3.68
N GLY A 124 -3.59 -4.52 3.76
CA GLY A 124 -3.88 -3.81 4.99
C GLY A 124 -4.66 -4.64 6.01
N TYR A 125 -5.56 -5.52 5.56
CA TYR A 125 -6.29 -6.43 6.44
C TYR A 125 -5.34 -7.42 7.14
N VAL A 126 -4.47 -8.10 6.36
CA VAL A 126 -3.47 -9.03 6.94
C VAL A 126 -2.50 -8.28 7.85
N GLY A 127 -2.06 -7.08 7.45
CA GLY A 127 -1.21 -6.23 8.30
C GLY A 127 -1.91 -5.81 9.61
N GLY A 128 -3.22 -5.57 9.56
CA GLY A 128 -4.05 -5.34 10.73
C GLY A 128 -4.04 -6.55 11.67
N SER A 129 -4.25 -7.76 11.15
CA SER A 129 -4.17 -8.99 11.95
C SER A 129 -2.81 -9.17 12.62
N LEU A 130 -1.70 -8.86 11.94
CA LEU A 130 -0.36 -8.87 12.56
C LEU A 130 -0.28 -7.97 13.80
N VAL A 131 -0.93 -6.80 13.78
CA VAL A 131 -0.93 -5.86 14.90
C VAL A 131 -1.93 -6.28 15.99
N PHE A 132 -3.18 -6.58 15.61
CA PHE A 132 -4.28 -6.78 16.56
C PHE A 132 -4.36 -8.20 17.13
N ASP A 133 -4.02 -9.21 16.33
CA ASP A 133 -4.11 -10.62 16.74
C ASP A 133 -2.76 -11.12 17.30
N PHE A 134 -1.65 -10.63 16.74
CA PHE A 134 -0.29 -11.12 17.06
C PHE A 134 0.61 -10.10 17.76
N GLY A 135 0.15 -8.86 17.95
CA GLY A 135 0.89 -7.86 18.73
C GLY A 135 2.18 -7.32 18.08
N ALA A 136 2.31 -7.37 16.76
CA ALA A 136 3.49 -6.87 16.04
C ALA A 136 3.83 -5.41 16.40
N GLY A 137 2.80 -4.58 16.57
CA GLY A 137 2.92 -3.15 16.87
C GLY A 137 3.03 -2.77 18.35
N VAL A 138 3.08 -3.74 19.28
CA VAL A 138 3.18 -3.45 20.72
C VAL A 138 4.49 -3.96 21.32
N ASN A 139 5.00 -3.23 22.32
CA ASN A 139 6.00 -3.77 23.23
C ASN A 139 5.23 -4.46 24.35
N LEU A 140 5.25 -5.80 24.37
CA LEU A 140 4.78 -6.56 25.52
C LEU A 140 5.80 -6.36 26.65
N SER A 141 5.67 -5.28 27.42
CA SER A 141 6.27 -5.22 28.74
C SER A 141 5.53 -6.26 29.59
N MET A 142 6.23 -7.33 29.98
CA MET A 142 5.72 -8.27 30.97
C MET A 142 5.57 -7.54 32.30
N GLU A 143 4.42 -6.93 32.52
CA GLU A 143 4.08 -6.34 33.81
C GLU A 143 2.74 -6.93 34.26
N GLY A 144 2.83 -7.86 35.21
CA GLY A 144 1.71 -8.32 36.03
C GLY A 144 1.20 -9.73 35.71
N THR A 145 1.91 -10.76 36.19
CA THR A 145 1.20 -11.94 36.71
C THR A 145 0.58 -11.54 38.05
N PRO A 146 -0.75 -11.54 38.22
CA PRO A 146 -1.34 -11.45 39.56
C PRO A 146 -1.09 -12.78 40.31
N PRO A 147 -0.93 -12.73 41.64
CA PRO A 147 -0.76 -13.92 42.49
C PRO A 147 -2.01 -14.80 42.56
#